data_AF-A0A9D5AST0-F1
#
_entry.id   AF-A0A9D5AST0-F1
#
_cell.length_a   1.000
_cell.length_b   1.000
_cell.length_c   1.000
_cell.angle_alpha   90.00
_cell.angle_beta   90.00
_cell.angle_gamma   90.00
#
_symmetry.space_group_name_H-M   'P 1'
#
loop_
_entity.id
_entity.type
_entity.pdbx_description
1 polymer ?
#
loop_
_entity_poly.entity_id
_entity_poly.type
_entity_poly.pdbx_seq_one_letter_code
_entity_poly.pdbx_strand_id
1 'polypeptide(L)'
;MGERKEWDRIYDYDYYNDLGDVDKGSEHFRPVLGGSRLYPYPRRVRTGRKNSTSGTSRSQATSFDIYVPSDEIFSPKKLKELKSNSIHAIVQLLPSKTESLPQQSSRSVQSFEEILNMLSRNRNQTIEGWIRDNLKKLVPNEDLKEITHAIKENHMHDPIPQNIYENEWAWNDDMEFGRQMLAGTHPIRIQCLMTFPPQNKFGVQSSIKQSTIEQMLEGWTLHQALEQGRIFMLDHHDYLMPYLNRINANGVCAYASRTLLFLRSDGMLKPLTIELSLPGSSLALEIHRIFLPSKQGTQAALWQLAKAHVLANDAFYHLLVSHW
;
A
#
# COMPACT_ATOMS: atom_id res chain seq x y z
N MET A 1 -12.43 -34.06 12.53
CA MET A 1 -11.22 -34.00 11.69
C MET A 1 -10.13 -33.31 12.47
N GLY A 2 -8.96 -33.94 12.58
CA GLY A 2 -7.81 -33.43 13.32
C GLY A 2 -6.96 -32.44 12.54
N GLU A 3 -5.82 -32.09 13.13
CA GLU A 3 -4.78 -31.27 12.51
C GLU A 3 -4.20 -31.96 11.27
N ARG A 4 -4.01 -31.21 10.19
CA ARG A 4 -3.47 -31.69 8.91
C ARG A 4 -1.97 -31.96 9.00
N LYS A 5 -1.49 -32.95 8.25
CA LYS A 5 -0.08 -33.37 8.18
C LYS A 5 0.51 -33.13 6.79
N GLU A 6 1.83 -33.07 6.70
CA GLU A 6 2.55 -32.73 5.46
C GLU A 6 2.25 -33.67 4.28
N TRP A 7 2.03 -34.96 4.56
CA TRP A 7 1.66 -35.96 3.55
C TRP A 7 0.16 -35.99 3.23
N ASP A 8 -0.67 -35.17 3.88
CA ASP A 8 -2.10 -35.12 3.60
C ASP A 8 -2.35 -34.45 2.24
N ARG A 9 -3.27 -35.03 1.47
CA ARG A 9 -3.81 -34.47 0.21
C ARG A 9 -5.25 -34.04 0.38
N ILE A 10 -5.55 -33.42 1.53
CA ILE A 10 -6.91 -33.12 1.93
C ILE A 10 -7.22 -31.65 1.68
N TYR A 11 -8.14 -31.40 0.75
CA TYR A 11 -8.69 -30.09 0.44
C TYR A 11 -9.98 -29.90 1.23
N ASP A 12 -10.00 -28.86 2.06
CA ASP A 12 -11.16 -28.50 2.87
C ASP A 12 -11.09 -27.00 3.19
N TYR A 13 -12.20 -26.42 3.60
CA TYR A 13 -12.36 -24.98 3.75
C TYR A 13 -12.39 -24.56 5.21
N ASP A 14 -11.86 -23.37 5.48
CA ASP A 14 -11.98 -22.72 6.78
C ASP A 14 -11.97 -21.19 6.60
N TYR A 15 -12.31 -20.47 7.67
CA TYR A 15 -12.32 -19.02 7.71
C TYR A 15 -10.91 -18.47 7.97
N TYR A 16 -10.70 -17.17 7.76
CA TYR A 16 -9.49 -16.49 8.22
C TYR A 16 -9.65 -16.17 9.71
N ASN A 17 -9.47 -17.21 10.52
CA ASN A 17 -9.50 -17.19 11.99
C ASN A 17 -8.09 -17.38 12.60
N ASP A 18 -7.05 -17.34 11.76
CA ASP A 18 -5.66 -17.63 12.07
C ASP A 18 -4.73 -16.41 11.92
N LEU A 19 -5.31 -15.21 11.79
CA LEU A 19 -4.57 -13.94 11.66
C LEU A 19 -4.26 -13.27 13.02
N GLY A 20 -5.09 -13.53 14.04
CA GLY A 20 -4.97 -12.95 15.37
C GLY A 20 -4.18 -13.85 16.33
N ASP A 21 -3.59 -13.25 17.37
CA ASP A 21 -2.79 -13.94 18.37
C ASP A 21 -3.25 -13.54 19.78
N VAL A 22 -4.32 -14.17 20.27
CA VAL A 22 -4.93 -13.82 21.56
C VAL A 22 -4.03 -14.11 22.76
N ASP A 23 -3.06 -15.02 22.62
CA ASP A 23 -2.12 -15.39 23.68
C ASP A 23 -1.15 -14.25 24.00
N LYS A 24 -0.85 -13.41 23.00
CA LYS A 24 0.05 -12.26 23.18
C LYS A 24 -0.62 -11.04 23.80
N GLY A 25 -1.95 -11.00 23.82
CA GLY A 25 -2.71 -9.90 24.40
C GLY A 25 -3.88 -9.44 23.53
N SER A 26 -4.72 -8.59 24.12
CA SER A 26 -5.94 -8.07 23.47
C SER A 26 -5.66 -7.24 22.21
N GLU A 27 -4.51 -6.59 22.13
CA GLU A 27 -4.02 -5.79 21.01
C GLU A 27 -3.69 -6.63 19.76
N HIS A 28 -3.46 -7.93 19.95
CA HIS A 28 -3.20 -8.91 18.90
C HIS A 28 -4.46 -9.64 18.44
N PHE A 29 -5.62 -9.36 19.05
CA PHE A 29 -6.89 -9.87 18.58
C PHE A 29 -7.20 -9.35 17.17
N ARG A 30 -7.67 -10.24 16.31
CA ARG A 30 -8.19 -9.92 14.97
C ARG A 30 -9.56 -10.57 14.80
N PRO A 31 -10.54 -9.87 14.21
CA PRO A 31 -11.84 -10.48 13.92
C PRO A 31 -11.66 -11.60 12.88
N VAL A 32 -12.50 -12.62 12.99
CA VAL A 32 -12.57 -13.69 11.97
C VAL A 32 -13.14 -13.12 10.68
N LEU A 33 -12.44 -13.33 9.56
CA LEU A 33 -12.94 -12.95 8.23
C LEU A 33 -13.57 -14.17 7.55
N GLY A 34 -14.83 -14.02 7.12
CA GLY A 34 -15.66 -15.08 6.56
C GLY A 34 -16.70 -15.62 7.56
N GLY A 35 -17.79 -16.18 7.04
CA GLY A 35 -18.83 -16.84 7.86
C GLY A 35 -19.80 -15.89 8.56
N SER A 36 -19.64 -14.58 8.38
CA SER A 36 -20.56 -13.56 8.90
C SER A 36 -20.95 -12.58 7.80
N ARG A 37 -22.13 -11.97 7.93
CA ARG A 37 -22.56 -10.88 7.04
C ARG A 37 -21.75 -9.60 7.25
N LEU A 38 -21.18 -9.42 8.45
CA LEU A 38 -20.38 -8.23 8.80
C LEU A 38 -18.98 -8.29 8.19
N TYR A 39 -18.36 -9.47 8.17
CA TYR A 39 -17.05 -9.72 7.58
C TYR A 39 -17.14 -10.84 6.53
N PRO A 40 -17.79 -10.60 5.38
CA PRO A 40 -17.78 -11.57 4.29
C PRO A 40 -16.37 -11.68 3.73
N TYR A 41 -15.90 -12.90 3.49
CA TYR A 41 -14.57 -13.14 2.96
C TYR A 41 -14.48 -14.54 2.30
N PRO A 42 -13.62 -14.72 1.27
CA PRO A 42 -13.30 -16.03 0.73
C PRO A 42 -12.84 -17.00 1.82
N ARG A 43 -12.99 -18.30 1.55
CA ARG A 43 -12.42 -19.35 2.42
C ARG A 43 -10.96 -19.55 2.09
N ARG A 44 -10.20 -20.01 3.08
CA ARG A 44 -8.83 -20.49 2.93
C ARG A 44 -8.77 -22.00 3.11
N VAL A 45 -7.62 -22.59 2.81
CA VAL A 45 -7.36 -24.02 3.04
C VAL A 45 -7.37 -24.32 4.54
N ARG A 46 -8.16 -25.32 4.93
CA ARG A 46 -8.25 -25.76 6.33
C ARG A 46 -6.98 -26.48 6.77
N THR A 47 -6.36 -25.95 7.82
CA THR A 47 -5.15 -26.51 8.45
C THR A 47 -5.46 -27.40 9.67
N GLY A 48 -6.63 -27.22 10.30
CA GLY A 48 -7.03 -27.99 11.48
C GLY A 48 -6.18 -27.73 12.74
N ARG A 49 -5.26 -26.75 12.69
CA ARG A 49 -4.52 -26.28 13.85
C ARG A 49 -5.48 -25.69 14.89
N LYS A 50 -5.19 -25.89 16.17
CA LYS A 50 -6.00 -25.30 17.24
C LYS A 50 -5.77 -23.78 17.27
N ASN A 51 -6.86 -23.02 17.38
CA ASN A 51 -6.79 -21.61 17.75
C ASN A 51 -6.18 -21.53 19.16
N SER A 52 -5.22 -20.64 19.36
CA SER A 52 -4.23 -20.79 20.44
C SER A 52 -4.81 -20.75 21.85
N THR A 53 -4.24 -21.57 22.75
CA THR A 53 -3.42 -21.04 23.86
C THR A 53 -2.11 -21.77 24.22
N SER A 54 -1.43 -22.51 23.32
CA SER A 54 -0.03 -23.01 23.58
C SER A 54 0.63 -23.77 22.40
N GLY A 55 0.57 -23.26 21.17
CA GLY A 55 1.18 -24.00 20.06
C GLY A 55 1.45 -23.26 18.77
N THR A 56 1.71 -21.95 18.82
CA THR A 56 2.09 -21.03 17.72
C THR A 56 0.94 -20.41 16.91
N SER A 57 0.35 -19.37 17.49
CA SER A 57 -0.64 -18.41 16.95
C SER A 57 -0.08 -17.36 16.00
N ARG A 58 0.93 -17.72 15.20
CA ARG A 58 1.26 -16.90 14.04
C ARG A 58 1.94 -17.76 13.00
N SER A 59 1.46 -17.66 11.76
CA SER A 59 2.42 -17.63 10.67
C SER A 59 3.28 -16.39 10.89
N GLN A 60 4.50 -16.57 11.39
CA GLN A 60 5.51 -15.52 11.33
C GLN A 60 5.68 -15.10 9.85
N ALA A 61 6.21 -13.90 9.58
CA ALA A 61 6.35 -13.41 8.20
C ALA A 61 7.21 -14.35 7.32
N THR A 62 7.95 -15.26 7.94
CA THR A 62 8.79 -16.29 7.32
C THR A 62 8.33 -17.73 7.63
N SER A 63 7.16 -17.92 8.23
CA SER A 63 6.63 -19.26 8.53
C SER A 63 5.96 -19.82 7.28
N PHE A 64 6.76 -20.54 6.50
CA PHE A 64 6.30 -21.29 5.32
C PHE A 64 5.76 -22.68 5.69
N ASP A 65 5.73 -23.02 6.98
CA ASP A 65 5.30 -24.33 7.50
C ASP A 65 3.77 -24.41 7.74
N ILE A 66 3.00 -23.53 7.09
CA ILE A 66 1.54 -23.62 7.10
C ILE A 66 1.13 -24.76 6.16
N TYR A 67 0.33 -25.70 6.67
CA TYR A 67 -0.18 -26.80 5.85
C TYR A 67 -0.86 -26.29 4.57
N VAL A 68 -0.41 -26.84 3.45
CA VAL A 68 -1.12 -26.94 2.18
C VAL A 68 -1.11 -28.41 1.76
N PRO A 69 -2.09 -28.88 0.96
CA PRO A 69 -2.09 -30.24 0.45
C PRO A 69 -0.76 -30.56 -0.25
N SER A 70 -0.27 -31.81 -0.11
CA SER A 70 1.11 -32.15 -0.49
C SER A 70 1.49 -31.78 -1.94
N ASP A 71 0.53 -31.80 -2.86
CA ASP A 71 0.75 -31.47 -4.28
C ASP A 71 0.91 -29.95 -4.54
N GLU A 72 0.46 -29.11 -3.60
CA GLU A 72 0.53 -27.64 -3.66
C GLU A 72 1.81 -27.08 -3.01
N ILE A 73 2.62 -27.94 -2.41
CA ILE A 73 3.89 -27.54 -1.79
C ILE A 73 4.86 -27.07 -2.87
N PHE A 74 5.48 -25.92 -2.65
CA PHE A 74 6.53 -25.43 -3.55
C PHE A 74 7.67 -26.44 -3.69
N SER A 75 8.20 -26.58 -4.91
CA SER A 75 9.44 -27.34 -5.08
C SER A 75 10.57 -26.76 -4.22
N PRO A 76 11.54 -27.57 -3.76
CA PRO A 76 12.61 -27.09 -2.87
C PRO A 76 13.36 -25.86 -3.41
N LYS A 77 13.56 -25.79 -4.73
CA LYS A 77 14.17 -24.64 -5.40
C LYS A 77 13.32 -23.37 -5.27
N LYS A 78 12.02 -23.45 -5.57
CA LYS A 78 11.09 -22.31 -5.47
C LYS A 78 10.90 -21.85 -4.03
N LEU A 79 10.83 -22.79 -3.08
CA LEU A 79 10.71 -22.46 -1.66
C LEU A 79 11.95 -21.71 -1.15
N LYS A 80 13.15 -22.17 -1.53
CA LYS A 80 14.42 -21.48 -1.22
C LYS A 80 14.43 -20.06 -1.79
N GLU A 81 14.01 -19.89 -3.04
CA GLU A 81 13.93 -18.59 -3.70
C GLU A 81 12.93 -17.65 -3.00
N LEU A 82 11.72 -18.15 -2.69
CA LEU A 82 10.70 -17.40 -1.97
C LEU A 82 11.20 -16.96 -0.59
N LYS A 83 11.79 -17.88 0.18
CA LYS A 83 12.41 -17.57 1.48
C LYS A 83 13.43 -16.43 1.34
N SER A 84 14.38 -16.58 0.40
CA SER A 84 15.42 -15.57 0.16
C SER A 84 14.82 -14.20 -0.22
N ASN A 85 13.78 -14.18 -1.05
CA ASN A 85 13.13 -12.95 -1.47
C ASN A 85 12.35 -12.28 -0.33
N SER A 86 11.65 -13.05 0.51
CA SER A 86 10.98 -12.52 1.70
C SER A 86 11.96 -11.92 2.70
N ILE A 87 13.10 -12.58 2.89
CA ILE A 87 14.22 -12.09 3.71
C ILE A 87 14.74 -10.77 3.15
N HIS A 88 14.99 -10.72 1.84
CA HIS A 88 15.48 -9.53 1.15
C HIS A 88 14.52 -8.35 1.36
N ALA A 89 13.22 -8.55 1.16
CA ALA A 89 12.19 -7.54 1.41
C ALA A 89 12.18 -7.06 2.88
N ILE A 90 12.30 -7.96 3.86
CA ILE A 90 12.39 -7.59 5.28
C ILE A 90 13.63 -6.72 5.54
N VAL A 91 14.78 -7.09 5.00
CA VAL A 91 16.02 -6.31 5.13
C VAL A 91 15.89 -4.94 4.50
N GLN A 92 15.17 -4.81 3.39
CA GLN A 92 14.92 -3.52 2.76
C GLN A 92 14.02 -2.62 3.61
N LEU A 93 13.02 -3.18 4.28
CA LEU A 93 12.10 -2.48 5.19
C LEU A 93 12.71 -2.08 6.54
N LEU A 94 13.86 -2.64 6.90
CA LEU A 94 14.56 -2.29 8.13
C LEU A 94 15.19 -0.88 8.01
N PRO A 95 14.97 0.03 8.99
CA PRO A 95 15.48 1.40 8.94
C PRO A 95 17.01 1.45 8.93
N SER A 96 17.64 2.20 8.03
CA SER A 96 19.11 2.31 7.98
C SER A 96 19.70 2.92 9.27
N LYS A 97 20.77 2.32 9.81
CA LYS A 97 21.56 2.90 10.91
C LYS A 97 22.42 4.05 10.37
N THR A 98 22.07 5.31 10.66
CA THR A 98 23.00 6.43 10.54
C THR A 98 23.65 6.68 11.90
N GLU A 99 24.97 6.49 11.97
CA GLU A 99 25.73 6.63 13.20
C GLU A 99 25.90 8.11 13.57
N SER A 100 25.18 8.54 14.61
CA SER A 100 25.67 9.36 15.73
C SER A 100 24.52 10.14 16.40
N LEU A 101 24.58 10.20 17.72
CA LEU A 101 23.78 10.93 18.73
C LEU A 101 22.59 10.20 19.39
N PRO A 102 22.54 10.22 20.75
CA PRO A 102 21.55 9.51 21.54
C PRO A 102 20.25 10.32 21.75
N GLN A 103 19.19 9.58 22.11
CA GLN A 103 17.89 9.98 22.66
C GLN A 103 16.74 10.36 21.68
N GLN A 104 15.72 9.49 21.68
CA GLN A 104 14.29 9.79 21.67
C GLN A 104 13.76 10.85 20.70
N SER A 105 14.11 10.74 19.43
CA SER A 105 13.23 11.19 18.35
C SER A 105 13.26 10.14 17.25
N SER A 106 12.08 9.70 16.79
CA SER A 106 11.96 9.03 15.50
C SER A 106 12.52 10.00 14.44
N ARG A 107 13.75 9.79 14.00
CA ARG A 107 14.38 10.69 13.01
C ARG A 107 13.57 10.60 11.71
N SER A 108 12.88 11.67 11.36
CA SER A 108 12.25 11.83 10.06
C SER A 108 13.34 11.98 9.00
N VAL A 109 13.09 11.45 7.80
CA VAL A 109 13.91 11.76 6.63
C VAL A 109 13.89 13.28 6.39
N GLN A 110 15.05 13.88 6.16
CA GLN A 110 15.18 15.34 6.12
C GLN A 110 15.10 15.92 4.70
N SER A 111 15.36 15.11 3.66
CA SER A 111 15.26 15.55 2.27
C SER A 111 14.97 14.40 1.29
N PHE A 112 14.51 14.74 0.08
CA PHE A 112 14.29 13.74 -0.97
C PHE A 112 15.60 13.11 -1.45
N GLU A 113 16.72 13.85 -1.41
CA GLU A 113 18.05 13.33 -1.72
C GLU A 113 18.47 12.23 -0.74
N GLU A 114 18.08 12.32 0.54
CA GLU A 114 18.31 11.25 1.51
C GLU A 114 17.57 9.96 1.08
N ILE A 115 16.33 10.07 0.61
CA ILE A 115 15.55 8.95 0.07
C ILE A 115 16.22 8.38 -1.19
N LEU A 116 16.60 9.24 -2.15
CA LEU A 116 17.27 8.80 -3.38
C LEU A 116 18.60 8.11 -3.07
N ASN A 117 19.39 8.64 -2.14
CA ASN A 117 20.62 8.00 -1.69
C ASN A 117 20.38 6.64 -1.03
N MET A 118 19.25 6.46 -0.31
CA MET A 118 18.88 5.16 0.24
C MET A 118 18.53 4.13 -0.85
N LEU A 119 18.01 4.58 -1.99
CA LEU A 119 17.65 3.74 -3.14
C LEU A 119 18.83 3.47 -4.07
N SER A 120 19.77 4.41 -4.21
CA SER A 120 20.89 4.35 -5.16
C SER A 120 22.20 3.79 -4.57
N ARG A 121 22.38 3.79 -3.24
CA ARG A 121 23.59 3.24 -2.62
C ARG A 121 23.52 1.71 -2.55
N ASN A 122 24.44 1.03 -3.25
CA ASN A 122 24.87 -0.32 -2.88
C ASN A 122 25.17 -0.30 -1.37
N ARG A 123 24.37 -1.04 -0.59
CA ARG A 123 24.48 -1.16 0.87
C ARG A 123 25.79 -1.87 1.25
N ASN A 124 26.93 -1.21 1.10
CA ASN A 124 28.22 -1.81 1.40
C ASN A 124 28.52 -1.80 2.92
N GLN A 125 28.65 -3.02 3.45
CA GLN A 125 29.48 -3.49 4.57
C GLN A 125 29.26 -2.98 6.00
N THR A 126 28.75 -1.78 6.27
CA THR A 126 28.60 -1.28 7.66
C THR A 126 27.31 -1.75 8.36
N ILE A 127 26.43 -2.46 7.65
CA ILE A 127 25.06 -2.78 8.09
C ILE A 127 24.92 -4.24 8.58
N GLU A 128 25.90 -5.12 8.34
CA GLU A 128 25.78 -6.56 8.65
C GLU A 128 25.47 -6.84 10.13
N GLY A 129 26.08 -6.11 11.07
CA GLY A 129 25.87 -6.32 12.51
C GLY A 129 24.45 -5.93 12.96
N TRP A 130 23.97 -4.76 12.51
CA TRP A 130 22.65 -4.25 12.89
C TRP A 130 21.50 -4.98 12.16
N ILE A 131 21.68 -5.32 10.88
CA ILE A 131 20.75 -6.20 10.16
C ILE A 131 20.65 -7.54 10.87
N ARG A 132 21.79 -8.16 11.25
CA ARG A 132 21.79 -9.42 12.00
C ARG A 132 21.01 -9.33 13.31
N ASP A 133 21.19 -8.25 14.08
CA ASP A 133 20.54 -8.11 15.38
C ASP A 133 19.04 -7.77 15.30
N ASN A 134 18.57 -7.14 14.21
CA ASN A 134 17.13 -6.95 13.97
C ASN A 134 16.48 -8.16 13.30
N LEU A 135 17.19 -8.84 12.38
CA LEU A 135 16.71 -10.08 11.79
C LEU A 135 16.50 -11.17 12.85
N LYS A 136 17.39 -11.28 13.85
CA LYS A 136 17.21 -12.18 15.01
C LYS A 136 15.88 -12.00 15.73
N LYS A 137 15.27 -10.81 15.66
CA LYS A 137 13.98 -10.49 16.30
C LYS A 137 12.80 -10.79 15.38
N LEU A 138 13.01 -10.85 14.07
CA LEU A 138 11.96 -10.96 13.06
C LEU A 138 11.84 -12.36 12.46
N VAL A 139 12.93 -13.14 12.51
CA VAL A 139 13.05 -14.43 11.84
C VAL A 139 13.61 -15.48 12.82
N PRO A 140 13.11 -16.73 12.81
CA PRO A 140 13.68 -17.83 13.59
C PRO A 140 15.19 -18.03 13.36
N ASN A 141 15.90 -18.43 14.41
CA ASN A 141 17.36 -18.62 14.37
C ASN A 141 17.83 -19.63 13.30
N GLU A 142 16.97 -20.57 12.93
CA GLU A 142 17.25 -21.61 11.92
C GLU A 142 17.39 -21.00 10.52
N ASP A 143 16.51 -20.07 10.15
CA ASP A 143 16.55 -19.35 8.87
C ASP A 143 17.65 -18.27 8.84
N LEU A 144 18.10 -17.75 9.99
CA LEU A 144 19.15 -16.69 10.05
C LEU A 144 20.47 -17.09 9.40
N LYS A 145 20.81 -18.38 9.42
CA LYS A 145 22.03 -18.89 8.77
C LYS A 145 21.92 -18.78 7.26
N GLU A 146 20.78 -19.17 6.70
CA GLU A 146 20.47 -19.02 5.27
C GLU A 146 20.41 -17.55 4.88
N ILE A 147 19.82 -16.70 5.72
CA ILE A 147 19.80 -15.23 5.52
C ILE A 147 21.20 -14.66 5.46
N THR A 148 22.04 -14.98 6.45
CA THR A 148 23.42 -14.47 6.52
C THR A 148 24.23 -14.92 5.30
N HIS A 149 23.97 -16.13 4.82
CA HIS A 149 24.61 -16.68 3.62
C HIS A 149 24.12 -15.98 2.35
N ALA A 150 22.80 -15.81 2.18
CA ALA A 150 22.22 -15.10 1.04
C ALA A 150 22.66 -13.62 0.97
N ILE A 151 22.78 -12.94 2.11
CA ILE A 151 23.31 -11.57 2.19
C ILE A 151 24.80 -11.50 1.79
N LYS A 152 25.58 -12.56 2.07
CA LYS A 152 27.00 -12.63 1.73
C LYS A 152 27.26 -13.04 0.28
N GLU A 153 26.45 -13.92 -0.28
CA GLU A 153 26.59 -14.42 -1.65
C GLU A 153 26.04 -13.44 -2.69
N ASN A 154 24.92 -12.77 -2.38
CA ASN A 154 24.46 -11.63 -3.17
C ASN A 154 25.19 -10.37 -2.69
N HIS A 155 26.26 -9.97 -3.39
CA HIS A 155 26.61 -8.56 -3.43
C HIS A 155 25.32 -7.80 -3.79
N MET A 156 24.75 -7.09 -2.82
CA MET A 156 23.42 -6.48 -2.92
C MET A 156 23.43 -5.34 -3.95
N HIS A 157 23.45 -5.69 -5.23
CA HIS A 157 23.11 -4.82 -6.34
C HIS A 157 21.59 -4.75 -6.40
N ASP A 158 21.00 -4.02 -5.45
CA ASP A 158 19.59 -3.68 -5.53
C ASP A 158 19.41 -2.84 -6.82
N PRO A 159 18.61 -3.30 -7.79
CA PRO A 159 18.40 -2.53 -8.99
C PRO A 159 17.69 -1.24 -8.62
N ILE A 160 18.23 -0.11 -9.09
CA ILE A 160 17.59 1.20 -8.96
C ILE A 160 16.15 1.07 -9.49
N PRO A 161 15.12 1.51 -8.74
CA PRO A 161 13.74 1.44 -9.19
C PRO A 161 13.57 2.06 -10.58
N GLN A 162 12.87 1.36 -11.48
CA GLN A 162 12.77 1.73 -12.89
C GLN A 162 12.25 3.17 -13.11
N ASN A 163 11.38 3.65 -12.23
CA ASN A 163 10.80 5.00 -12.30
C ASN A 163 11.79 6.13 -12.01
N ILE A 164 12.96 5.82 -11.42
CA ILE A 164 14.03 6.80 -11.16
C ILE A 164 15.32 6.48 -11.93
N TYR A 165 15.32 5.44 -12.76
CA TYR A 165 16.52 4.97 -13.46
C TYR A 165 17.05 6.00 -14.47
N GLU A 166 16.18 6.55 -15.32
CA GLU A 166 16.57 7.56 -16.31
C GLU A 166 16.52 8.99 -15.75
N ASN A 167 15.56 9.26 -14.86
CA ASN A 167 15.35 10.57 -14.26
C ASN A 167 14.87 10.42 -12.80
N GLU A 168 15.75 10.78 -11.86
CA GLU A 168 15.51 10.66 -10.42
C GLU A 168 14.31 11.47 -9.91
N TRP A 169 13.85 12.46 -10.68
CA TRP A 169 12.77 13.37 -10.32
C TRP A 169 11.49 13.17 -11.14
N ALA A 170 11.44 12.18 -12.03
CA ALA A 170 10.28 11.91 -12.87
C ALA A 170 9.00 11.64 -12.05
N TRP A 171 9.13 10.97 -10.91
CA TRP A 171 8.02 10.66 -9.99
C TRP A 171 7.29 11.92 -9.49
N ASN A 172 7.95 13.08 -9.50
CA ASN A 172 7.40 14.34 -9.01
C ASN A 172 6.50 15.03 -10.07
N ASP A 173 6.58 14.60 -11.33
CA ASP A 173 5.83 15.17 -12.44
C ASP A 173 4.34 14.79 -12.39
N ASP A 174 3.49 15.70 -12.86
CA ASP A 174 2.04 15.50 -12.85
C ASP A 174 1.58 14.52 -13.92
N MET A 175 2.28 14.46 -15.05
CA MET A 175 1.97 13.54 -16.12
C MET A 175 2.41 12.12 -15.77
N GLU A 176 3.53 11.95 -15.05
CA GLU A 176 3.91 10.65 -14.50
C GLU A 176 2.90 10.17 -13.44
N PHE A 177 2.43 11.07 -12.57
CA PHE A 177 1.36 10.77 -11.62
C PHE A 177 0.08 10.28 -12.31
N GLY A 178 -0.34 10.91 -13.40
CA GLY A 178 -1.47 10.46 -14.22
C GLY A 178 -1.19 9.15 -14.96
N ARG A 179 0.00 8.99 -15.54
CA ARG A 179 0.41 7.80 -16.30
C ARG A 179 0.42 6.54 -15.44
N GLN A 180 0.86 6.63 -14.18
CA GLN A 180 0.88 5.49 -13.26
C GLN A 180 -0.50 4.90 -12.97
N MET A 181 -1.57 5.68 -13.15
CA MET A 181 -2.95 5.16 -13.02
C MET A 181 -3.37 4.24 -14.17
N LEU A 182 -2.62 4.25 -15.29
CA LEU A 182 -2.85 3.38 -16.46
C LEU A 182 -1.75 2.34 -16.68
N ALA A 183 -0.53 2.66 -16.27
CA ALA A 183 0.66 1.85 -16.58
C ALA A 183 1.69 1.87 -15.42
N GLY A 184 1.21 2.04 -14.19
CA GLY A 184 1.96 1.85 -12.96
C GLY A 184 1.64 0.51 -12.31
N THR A 185 1.76 0.44 -10.98
CA THR A 185 1.51 -0.78 -10.21
C THR A 185 0.03 -1.12 -10.04
N HIS A 186 -0.87 -0.13 -10.17
CA HIS A 186 -2.31 -0.31 -9.95
C HIS A 186 -3.17 0.26 -11.08
N PRO A 187 -3.10 -0.30 -12.30
CA PRO A 187 -3.70 0.27 -13.51
C PRO A 187 -5.19 -0.04 -13.69
N ILE A 188 -5.90 -0.48 -12.65
CA ILE A 188 -7.26 -1.07 -12.78
C ILE A 188 -8.35 -0.30 -12.04
N ARG A 189 -8.01 0.80 -11.35
CA ARG A 189 -8.97 1.53 -10.50
C ARG A 189 -9.53 2.80 -11.14
N ILE A 190 -8.79 3.42 -12.06
CA ILE A 190 -9.23 4.63 -12.74
C ILE A 190 -10.51 4.37 -13.55
N GLN A 191 -11.45 5.31 -13.50
CA GLN A 191 -12.75 5.20 -14.17
C GLN A 191 -13.07 6.47 -14.95
N CYS A 192 -13.83 6.36 -16.04
CA CYS A 192 -14.39 7.53 -16.71
C CYS A 192 -15.41 8.21 -15.79
N LEU A 193 -15.34 9.53 -15.67
CA LEU A 193 -16.32 10.30 -14.90
C LEU A 193 -17.58 10.47 -15.74
N MET A 194 -18.70 9.92 -15.25
CA MET A 194 -19.98 9.97 -15.97
C MET A 194 -20.82 11.19 -15.62
N THR A 195 -20.73 11.66 -14.37
CA THR A 195 -21.53 12.78 -13.86
C THR A 195 -20.67 13.71 -13.03
N PHE A 196 -20.86 15.02 -13.20
CA PHE A 196 -20.19 16.05 -12.43
C PHE A 196 -21.21 16.91 -11.64
N PRO A 197 -20.93 17.28 -10.38
CA PRO A 197 -19.78 16.84 -9.58
C PRO A 197 -19.88 15.34 -9.23
N PRO A 198 -18.74 14.67 -8.93
CA PRO A 198 -18.75 13.32 -8.38
C PRO A 198 -19.62 13.25 -7.12
N GLN A 199 -20.26 12.11 -6.88
CA GLN A 199 -21.10 11.87 -5.71
C GLN A 199 -20.61 10.65 -4.94
N ASN A 200 -20.76 10.67 -3.62
CA ASN A 200 -20.59 9.45 -2.83
C ASN A 200 -21.79 8.51 -3.04
N LYS A 201 -21.70 7.27 -2.53
CA LYS A 201 -22.76 6.25 -2.60
C LYS A 201 -24.10 6.65 -1.97
N PHE A 202 -24.15 7.77 -1.24
CA PHE A 202 -25.35 8.33 -0.63
C PHE A 202 -25.90 9.56 -1.37
N GLY A 203 -25.30 9.94 -2.51
CA GLY A 203 -25.70 11.08 -3.32
C GLY A 203 -25.18 12.44 -2.83
N VAL A 204 -24.27 12.48 -1.84
CA VAL A 204 -23.64 13.73 -1.41
C VAL A 204 -22.63 14.15 -2.47
N GLN A 205 -22.77 15.39 -2.95
CA GLN A 205 -21.93 15.95 -4.00
C GLN A 205 -20.57 16.38 -3.48
N SER A 206 -19.53 16.11 -4.28
CA SER A 206 -18.18 16.65 -4.11
C SER A 206 -18.17 18.18 -4.11
N SER A 207 -17.20 18.77 -3.39
CA SER A 207 -17.02 20.24 -3.34
C SER A 207 -16.22 20.79 -4.53
N ILE A 208 -15.84 19.95 -5.50
CA ILE A 208 -15.12 20.38 -6.70
C ILE A 208 -16.04 21.26 -7.55
N LYS A 209 -15.56 22.48 -7.86
CA LYS A 209 -16.32 23.45 -8.67
C LYS A 209 -16.01 23.30 -10.15
N GLN A 210 -17.05 23.31 -10.98
CA GLN A 210 -16.94 23.30 -12.45
C GLN A 210 -16.03 24.43 -12.96
N SER A 211 -16.25 25.66 -12.48
CA SER A 211 -15.47 26.84 -12.86
C SER A 211 -13.96 26.67 -12.66
N THR A 212 -13.57 25.84 -11.69
CA THR A 212 -12.17 25.58 -11.37
C THR A 212 -11.56 24.63 -12.40
N ILE A 213 -12.26 23.57 -12.79
CA ILE A 213 -11.71 22.57 -13.69
C ILE A 213 -11.77 22.98 -15.16
N GLU A 214 -12.79 23.73 -15.59
CA GLU A 214 -12.96 24.14 -17.00
C GLU A 214 -11.77 24.94 -17.54
N GLN A 215 -11.12 25.75 -16.69
CA GLN A 215 -9.91 26.50 -17.05
C GLN A 215 -8.73 25.61 -17.44
N MET A 216 -8.76 24.33 -17.08
CA MET A 216 -7.67 23.38 -17.28
C MET A 216 -7.92 22.36 -18.41
N LEU A 217 -9.08 22.46 -19.10
CA LEU A 217 -9.54 21.51 -20.12
C LEU A 217 -9.12 21.88 -21.55
N GLU A 218 -8.06 22.67 -21.76
CA GLU A 218 -7.50 22.94 -23.10
C GLU A 218 -8.52 23.49 -24.11
N GLY A 219 -9.44 24.34 -23.65
CA GLY A 219 -10.48 24.95 -24.48
C GLY A 219 -11.77 24.14 -24.61
N TRP A 220 -11.85 22.94 -24.04
CA TRP A 220 -13.08 22.17 -23.94
C TRP A 220 -13.98 22.71 -22.82
N THR A 221 -15.30 22.73 -23.05
CA THR A 221 -16.26 22.86 -21.95
C THR A 221 -16.32 21.56 -21.14
N LEU A 222 -16.72 21.64 -19.87
CA LEU A 222 -16.87 20.43 -19.05
C LEU A 222 -17.84 19.43 -19.69
N HIS A 223 -18.94 19.93 -20.26
CA HIS A 223 -19.95 19.09 -20.91
C HIS A 223 -19.36 18.31 -22.10
N GLN A 224 -18.66 18.99 -23.01
CA GLN A 224 -18.02 18.32 -24.15
C GLN A 224 -16.95 17.31 -23.70
N ALA A 225 -16.16 17.65 -22.67
CA ALA A 225 -15.14 16.76 -22.15
C ALA A 225 -15.75 15.48 -21.52
N LEU A 226 -16.89 15.60 -20.83
CA LEU A 226 -17.63 14.45 -20.28
C LEU A 226 -18.23 13.59 -21.40
N GLU A 227 -18.91 14.20 -22.37
CA GLU A 227 -19.53 13.48 -23.50
C GLU A 227 -18.51 12.70 -24.34
N GLN A 228 -17.30 13.25 -24.49
CA GLN A 228 -16.21 12.61 -25.22
C GLN A 228 -15.40 11.62 -24.35
N GLY A 229 -15.80 11.38 -23.10
CA GLY A 229 -15.10 10.46 -22.20
C GLY A 229 -13.68 10.90 -21.87
N ARG A 230 -13.43 12.21 -21.77
CA ARG A 230 -12.11 12.79 -21.51
C ARG A 230 -11.85 13.11 -20.04
N ILE A 231 -12.85 13.02 -19.16
CA ILE A 231 -12.65 13.23 -17.73
C ILE A 231 -12.64 11.87 -17.03
N PHE A 232 -11.60 11.63 -16.25
CA PHE A 232 -11.40 10.42 -15.49
C PHE A 232 -11.33 10.72 -14.00
N MET A 233 -11.59 9.71 -13.18
CA MET A 233 -11.54 9.78 -11.74
C MET A 233 -10.80 8.59 -11.16
N LEU A 234 -9.88 8.87 -10.23
CA LEU A 234 -9.39 7.89 -9.26
C LEU A 234 -10.07 8.17 -7.92
N ASP A 235 -11.02 7.32 -7.55
CA ASP A 235 -11.87 7.54 -6.38
C ASP A 235 -11.49 6.58 -5.24
N HIS A 236 -11.00 7.13 -4.13
CA HIS A 236 -10.73 6.42 -2.88
C HIS A 236 -11.63 6.88 -1.73
N HIS A 237 -12.76 7.51 -2.04
CA HIS A 237 -13.62 8.12 -1.05
C HIS A 237 -14.44 7.10 -0.25
N ASP A 238 -15.32 6.38 -0.93
CA ASP A 238 -16.45 5.69 -0.28
C ASP A 238 -16.07 4.47 0.56
N TYR A 239 -14.98 3.80 0.20
CA TYR A 239 -14.49 2.66 0.98
C TYR A 239 -13.66 3.09 2.18
N LEU A 240 -12.94 4.22 2.12
CA LEU A 240 -12.12 4.71 3.24
C LEU A 240 -12.93 5.52 4.24
N MET A 241 -13.91 6.30 3.79
CA MET A 241 -14.65 7.22 4.64
C MET A 241 -15.14 6.59 5.97
N PRO A 242 -15.68 5.35 5.99
CA PRO A 242 -16.10 4.68 7.24
C PRO A 242 -14.96 4.34 8.21
N TYR A 243 -13.71 4.26 7.74
CA TYR A 243 -12.56 3.84 8.54
C TYR A 243 -11.69 5.01 9.05
N LEU A 244 -11.84 6.20 8.46
CA LEU A 244 -10.95 7.34 8.74
C LEU A 244 -10.90 7.74 10.22
N ASN A 245 -12.04 7.78 10.91
CA ASN A 245 -12.06 8.10 12.35
C ASN A 245 -11.22 7.11 13.16
N ARG A 246 -11.31 5.81 12.86
CA ARG A 246 -10.53 4.77 13.54
C ARG A 246 -9.06 4.84 13.16
N ILE A 247 -8.74 5.07 11.89
CA ILE A 247 -7.36 5.20 11.42
C ILE A 247 -6.69 6.41 12.09
N ASN A 248 -7.35 7.56 12.06
CA ASN A 248 -6.77 8.81 12.55
C ASN A 248 -6.70 8.89 14.08
N ALA A 249 -7.58 8.17 14.80
CA ALA A 249 -7.46 8.00 16.25
C ALA A 249 -6.14 7.30 16.68
N ASN A 250 -5.46 6.60 15.77
CA ASN A 250 -4.14 5.99 16.00
C ASN A 250 -2.97 6.93 15.66
N GLY A 251 -3.21 8.25 15.54
CA GLY A 251 -2.16 9.23 15.23
C GLY A 251 -1.76 9.30 13.76
N VAL A 252 -2.54 8.67 12.87
CA VAL A 252 -2.39 8.78 11.42
C VAL A 252 -3.17 10.00 10.91
N CYS A 253 -2.72 10.60 9.82
CA CYS A 253 -3.40 11.72 9.16
C CYS A 253 -3.93 11.29 7.78
N ALA A 254 -4.85 10.31 7.74
CA ALA A 254 -5.42 9.81 6.50
C ALA A 254 -6.63 10.65 6.04
N TYR A 255 -6.82 10.73 4.73
CA TYR A 255 -7.95 11.37 4.06
C TYR A 255 -8.57 10.39 3.05
N ALA A 256 -9.85 10.55 2.75
CA ALA A 256 -10.48 9.87 1.62
C ALA A 256 -10.28 10.76 0.39
N SER A 257 -9.57 10.27 -0.62
CA SER A 257 -9.17 11.09 -1.76
C SER A 257 -10.05 10.84 -2.99
N ARG A 258 -10.32 11.89 -3.77
CA ARG A 258 -10.76 11.80 -5.17
C ARG A 258 -9.83 12.63 -6.03
N THR A 259 -9.40 12.05 -7.14
CA THR A 259 -8.58 12.77 -8.13
C THR A 259 -9.34 12.83 -9.43
N LEU A 260 -9.49 14.01 -10.02
CA LEU A 260 -9.99 14.15 -11.39
C LEU A 260 -8.82 14.34 -12.35
N LEU A 261 -8.89 13.70 -13.51
CA LEU A 261 -7.90 13.77 -14.58
C LEU A 261 -8.57 14.11 -15.91
N PHE A 262 -7.83 14.77 -16.79
CA PHE A 262 -8.24 15.07 -18.16
C PHE A 262 -7.35 14.33 -19.15
N LEU A 263 -7.97 13.62 -20.09
CA LEU A 263 -7.31 13.05 -21.25
C LEU A 263 -7.09 14.13 -22.31
N ARG A 264 -5.83 14.56 -22.37
CA ARG A 264 -5.35 15.57 -23.28
C ARG A 264 -5.42 15.11 -24.73
N SER A 265 -5.25 16.06 -25.64
CA SER A 265 -5.16 15.80 -27.09
C SER A 265 -3.93 14.95 -27.48
N ASP A 266 -2.83 15.05 -26.73
CA ASP A 266 -1.61 14.26 -26.90
C ASP A 266 -1.69 12.84 -26.31
N GLY A 267 -2.84 12.46 -25.76
CA GLY A 267 -3.07 11.12 -25.19
C GLY A 267 -2.58 10.96 -23.75
N MET A 268 -1.99 11.99 -23.12
CA MET A 268 -1.58 11.90 -21.73
C MET A 268 -2.72 12.26 -20.75
N LEU A 269 -2.70 11.64 -19.57
CA LEU A 269 -3.61 11.98 -18.48
C LEU A 269 -3.02 13.06 -17.59
N LYS A 270 -3.68 14.22 -17.57
CA LYS A 270 -3.30 15.37 -16.75
C LYS A 270 -4.18 15.46 -15.50
N PRO A 271 -3.63 15.46 -14.28
CA PRO A 271 -4.44 15.69 -13.09
C PRO A 271 -5.00 17.12 -13.08
N LEU A 272 -6.28 17.24 -12.78
CA LEU A 272 -7.02 18.50 -12.69
C LEU A 272 -7.12 18.99 -11.25
N THR A 273 -7.48 18.09 -10.33
CA THR A 273 -7.69 18.44 -8.93
C THR A 273 -7.66 17.20 -8.05
N ILE A 274 -7.35 17.40 -6.77
CA ILE A 274 -7.47 16.40 -5.72
C ILE A 274 -8.40 16.97 -4.64
N GLU A 275 -9.45 16.22 -4.33
CA GLU A 275 -10.29 16.43 -3.16
C GLU A 275 -9.82 15.49 -2.05
N LEU A 276 -9.47 16.04 -0.88
CA LEU A 276 -9.19 15.29 0.34
C LEU A 276 -10.33 15.50 1.34
N SER A 277 -11.00 14.41 1.70
CA SER A 277 -12.21 14.45 2.51
C SER A 277 -11.99 13.78 3.87
N LEU A 278 -12.60 14.36 4.91
CA LEU A 278 -12.70 13.80 6.26
C LEU A 278 -14.17 13.60 6.66
N PRO A 279 -14.45 12.62 7.53
CA PRO A 279 -15.80 12.41 8.03
C PRO A 279 -16.26 13.61 8.87
N GLY A 280 -17.53 13.97 8.72
CA GLY A 280 -18.21 14.97 9.54
C GLY A 280 -18.92 14.39 10.76
N SER A 281 -19.69 15.25 11.45
CA SER A 281 -20.64 14.82 12.48
C SER A 281 -21.84 14.05 11.90
N SER A 282 -22.08 14.16 10.59
CA SER A 282 -23.01 13.32 9.83
C SER A 282 -22.49 13.12 8.40
N LEU A 283 -23.12 12.21 7.64
CA LEU A 283 -22.77 11.94 6.24
C LEU A 283 -22.86 13.19 5.34
N ALA A 284 -23.76 14.13 5.66
CA ALA A 284 -23.93 15.36 4.90
C ALA A 284 -22.94 16.47 5.31
N LEU A 285 -22.12 16.24 6.34
CA LEU A 285 -21.22 17.23 6.92
C LEU A 285 -19.75 16.83 6.75
N GLU A 286 -19.45 15.99 5.75
CA GLU A 286 -18.09 15.68 5.33
C GLU A 286 -17.30 16.97 5.07
N ILE A 287 -16.03 16.98 5.48
CA ILE A 287 -15.15 18.14 5.35
C ILE A 287 -14.25 17.91 4.14
N HIS A 288 -14.48 18.68 3.08
CA HIS A 288 -13.75 18.56 1.82
C HIS A 288 -12.70 19.67 1.69
N ARG A 289 -11.50 19.30 1.23
CA ARG A 289 -10.44 20.24 0.87
C ARG A 289 -10.02 20.00 -0.57
N ILE A 290 -10.07 21.05 -1.38
CA ILE A 290 -9.75 20.99 -2.81
C ILE A 290 -8.34 21.54 -3.03
N PHE A 291 -7.51 20.74 -3.70
CA PHE A 291 -6.16 21.09 -4.10
C PHE A 291 -6.07 21.11 -5.62
N LEU A 292 -5.34 22.09 -6.14
CA LEU A 292 -5.14 22.30 -7.57
C LEU A 292 -3.66 22.19 -7.92
N PRO A 293 -3.33 21.73 -9.14
CA PRO A 293 -1.96 21.72 -9.63
C PRO A 293 -1.30 23.10 -9.50
N SER A 294 -0.14 23.15 -8.87
CA SER A 294 0.69 24.35 -8.79
C SER A 294 2.17 23.98 -8.81
N LYS A 295 2.99 24.84 -9.39
CA LYS A 295 4.44 24.71 -9.46
C LYS A 295 5.19 25.74 -8.58
N GLN A 296 4.47 26.61 -7.87
CA GLN A 296 5.07 27.74 -7.17
C GLN A 296 4.66 27.84 -5.69
N GLY A 297 5.65 28.14 -4.85
CA GLY A 297 5.47 28.45 -3.42
C GLY A 297 4.76 27.35 -2.62
N THR A 298 4.02 27.77 -1.59
CA THR A 298 3.28 26.88 -0.69
C THR A 298 2.24 26.05 -1.42
N GLN A 299 1.64 26.56 -2.51
CA GLN A 299 0.65 25.82 -3.28
C GLN A 299 1.25 24.60 -3.99
N ALA A 300 2.49 24.71 -4.47
CA ALA A 300 3.21 23.55 -5.02
C ALA A 300 3.44 22.48 -3.95
N ALA A 301 3.85 22.87 -2.74
CA ALA A 301 4.05 21.94 -1.64
C ALA A 301 2.73 21.25 -1.22
N LEU A 302 1.63 22.01 -1.12
CA LEU A 302 0.30 21.46 -0.81
C LEU A 302 -0.18 20.50 -1.89
N TRP A 303 0.07 20.81 -3.17
CA TRP A 303 -0.25 19.92 -4.28
C TRP A 303 0.52 18.59 -4.19
N GLN A 304 1.82 18.64 -3.89
CA GLN A 304 2.63 17.44 -3.70
C GLN A 304 2.16 16.59 -2.51
N LEU A 305 1.79 17.23 -1.40
CA LEU A 305 1.19 16.54 -0.25
C LEU A 305 -0.16 15.89 -0.60
N ALA A 306 -0.98 16.57 -1.41
CA ALA A 306 -2.24 16.00 -1.89
C ALA A 306 -2.01 14.76 -2.76
N LYS A 307 -1.04 14.80 -3.69
CA LYS A 307 -0.63 13.62 -4.47
C LYS A 307 -0.12 12.49 -3.57
N ALA A 308 0.68 12.79 -2.54
CA ALA A 308 1.15 11.79 -1.59
C ALA A 308 0.00 11.08 -0.84
N HIS A 309 -1.05 11.81 -0.44
CA HIS A 309 -2.26 11.20 0.13
C HIS A 309 -2.98 10.30 -0.88
N VAL A 310 -3.10 10.73 -2.14
CA VAL A 310 -3.70 9.87 -3.20
C VAL A 310 -2.90 8.58 -3.36
N LEU A 311 -1.57 8.67 -3.47
CA LEU A 311 -0.70 7.50 -3.62
C LEU A 311 -0.72 6.57 -2.40
N ALA A 312 -0.83 7.12 -1.19
CA ALA A 312 -0.98 6.30 0.03
C ALA A 312 -2.29 5.50 0.02
N ASN A 313 -3.39 6.14 -0.37
CA ASN A 313 -4.68 5.47 -0.51
C ASN A 313 -4.65 4.41 -1.62
N ASP A 314 -4.03 4.73 -2.75
CA ASP A 314 -3.93 3.84 -3.89
C ASP A 314 -3.04 2.63 -3.61
N ALA A 315 -1.90 2.82 -2.95
CA ALA A 315 -1.04 1.74 -2.48
C ALA A 315 -1.76 0.81 -1.50
N PHE A 316 -2.55 1.36 -0.57
CA PHE A 316 -3.36 0.55 0.35
C PHE A 316 -4.39 -0.30 -0.42
N TYR A 317 -5.12 0.29 -1.36
CA TYR A 317 -6.13 -0.44 -2.14
C TYR A 317 -5.48 -1.49 -3.04
N HIS A 318 -4.39 -1.13 -3.73
CA HIS A 318 -3.59 -2.02 -4.54
C HIS A 318 -3.20 -3.26 -3.74
N LEU A 319 -2.53 -3.08 -2.60
CA LEU A 319 -1.97 -4.19 -1.83
C LEU A 319 -3.03 -5.09 -1.19
N LEU A 320 -4.13 -4.52 -0.68
CA LEU A 320 -5.10 -5.27 0.14
C LEU A 320 -6.38 -5.68 -0.57
N VAL A 321 -6.65 -5.12 -1.75
CA VAL A 321 -7.90 -5.39 -2.49
C VAL A 321 -7.62 -5.91 -3.88
N SER A 322 -6.73 -5.24 -4.62
CA SER A 322 -6.45 -5.62 -6.01
C SER A 322 -5.43 -6.77 -6.12
N HIS A 323 -4.51 -6.87 -5.16
CA HIS A 323 -3.40 -7.83 -5.21
C HIS A 323 -3.58 -9.03 -4.26
N TRP A 324 -3.91 -8.79 -2.99
CA TRP A 324 -4.09 -9.83 -1.96
C TRP A 324 -5.31 -10.73 -2.23
#